data_AF-T1H3G1-F1
#
_entry.id   AF-T1H3G1-F1
#
_cell.length_a   1.000
_cell.length_b   1.000
_cell.length_c   1.000
_cell.angle_alpha   90.00
_cell.angle_beta   90.00
_cell.angle_gamma   90.00
#
_symmetry.space_group_name_H-M   'P 1'
#
loop_
_entity.id
_entity.type
_entity.pdbx_description
1 polymer ?
#
loop_
_entity_poly.entity_id
_entity_poly.type
_entity_poly.pdbx_seq_one_letter_code
_entity_poly.pdbx_strand_id
1 'polypeptide(L)'
;MGSVWFEKNLNTFFVHILELVANPKAASSHVDAVYSRKCINFILRSVTGKMLGEKAQTSACKELILIIAKQMKSIDFTPENAKDSNQETLFSQHLLVCALQELGCLTLGLGTTTQNLINDTEELLRSASQNSRMSLHRTQAGWLLIGAIMTLGSPVVKNLLPRLLLLWRNSFPKTTKDLESEKARGDSFTWQVTLEGRAGALSVMHSFLQNCNDLVTDDIIKKIFSPIESALAMLVK
;
A
#
# COMPACT_ATOMS: atom_id res chain seq x y z
N MET A 1 12.62 -25.14 12.02
CA MET A 1 12.04 -24.26 13.06
C MET A 1 10.56 -24.05 12.72
N GLY A 2 9.64 -24.21 13.68
CA GLY A 2 8.19 -24.14 13.46
C GLY A 2 7.56 -22.77 13.79
N SER A 3 6.23 -22.66 13.70
CA SER A 3 5.47 -21.41 13.93
C SER A 3 5.76 -20.76 15.29
N VAL A 4 5.82 -21.54 16.37
CA VAL A 4 6.11 -21.04 17.73
C VAL A 4 7.48 -20.35 17.84
N TRP A 5 8.49 -20.87 17.14
CA TRP A 5 9.79 -20.21 17.09
C TRP A 5 9.67 -18.90 16.31
N PHE A 6 8.98 -18.92 15.18
CA PHE A 6 8.83 -17.75 14.33
C PHE A 6 8.10 -16.61 15.06
N GLU A 7 7.04 -16.90 15.80
CA GLU A 7 6.30 -15.93 16.62
C GLU A 7 7.19 -15.17 17.62
N LYS A 8 8.20 -15.85 18.18
CA LYS A 8 9.14 -15.25 19.14
C LYS A 8 10.27 -14.45 18.48
N ASN A 9 10.45 -14.62 17.17
CA ASN A 9 11.58 -14.08 16.41
C ASN A 9 11.12 -13.22 15.22
N LEU A 10 9.90 -12.68 15.27
CA LEU A 10 9.31 -11.89 14.18
C LEU A 10 10.21 -10.72 13.77
N ASN A 11 10.65 -9.90 14.72
CA ASN A 11 11.53 -8.76 14.46
C ASN A 11 12.81 -9.19 13.73
N THR A 12 13.53 -10.17 14.30
CA THR A 12 14.78 -10.67 13.73
C THR A 12 14.57 -11.21 12.33
N PHE A 13 13.52 -11.99 12.09
CA PHE A 13 13.19 -12.51 10.76
C PHE A 13 12.93 -11.38 9.77
N PHE A 14 12.04 -10.44 10.11
CA PHE A 14 11.69 -9.35 9.21
C PHE A 14 12.89 -8.48 8.87
N VAL A 15 13.67 -8.06 9.87
CA VAL A 15 14.87 -7.24 9.66
C VAL A 15 15.84 -7.95 8.71
N HIS A 16 16.19 -9.21 8.98
CA HIS A 16 17.14 -9.93 8.12
C HIS A 16 16.62 -10.12 6.69
N ILE A 17 15.36 -10.54 6.53
CA ILE A 17 14.78 -10.78 5.20
C ILE A 17 14.68 -9.47 4.40
N LEU A 18 14.30 -8.38 5.06
CA LEU A 18 14.17 -7.07 4.43
C LEU A 18 15.53 -6.42 4.13
N GLU A 19 16.55 -6.62 4.96
CA GLU A 19 17.92 -6.16 4.68
C GLU A 19 18.52 -6.84 3.45
N LEU A 20 18.09 -8.06 3.10
CA LEU A 20 18.54 -8.71 1.87
C LEU A 20 18.17 -7.90 0.62
N VAL A 21 16.96 -7.30 0.58
CA VAL A 21 16.56 -6.47 -0.58
C VAL A 21 17.18 -5.08 -0.54
N ALA A 22 17.62 -4.63 0.65
CA ALA A 22 18.40 -3.42 0.81
C ALA A 22 19.91 -3.63 0.53
N ASN A 23 20.34 -4.86 0.22
CA ASN A 23 21.73 -5.12 -0.10
C ASN A 23 22.05 -4.65 -1.53
N PRO A 24 23.10 -3.83 -1.73
CA PRO A 24 23.49 -3.35 -3.06
C PRO A 24 23.71 -4.46 -4.08
N LYS A 25 24.19 -5.64 -3.65
CA LYS A 25 24.42 -6.80 -4.51
C LYS A 25 23.14 -7.46 -4.99
N ALA A 26 22.04 -7.31 -4.25
CA ALA A 26 20.73 -7.84 -4.62
C ALA A 26 19.97 -6.89 -5.56
N ALA A 27 20.44 -5.66 -5.73
CA ALA A 27 19.81 -4.61 -6.51
C ALA A 27 20.83 -3.87 -7.39
N SER A 28 21.83 -4.59 -7.91
CA SER A 28 22.89 -4.04 -8.78
C SER A 28 22.37 -3.42 -10.08
N SER A 29 21.20 -3.87 -10.53
CA SER A 29 20.44 -3.28 -11.64
C SER A 29 18.96 -3.15 -11.27
N HIS A 30 18.23 -2.33 -12.02
CA HIS A 30 16.77 -2.22 -11.87
C HIS A 30 16.07 -3.59 -12.02
N VAL A 31 16.56 -4.44 -12.94
CA VAL A 31 16.02 -5.78 -13.17
C VAL A 31 16.27 -6.68 -11.96
N ASP A 32 17.49 -6.67 -11.41
CA ASP A 32 17.84 -7.43 -10.21
C ASP A 32 16.97 -7.00 -9.02
N ALA A 33 16.78 -5.70 -8.83
CA ALA A 33 15.93 -5.16 -7.78
C ALA A 33 14.47 -5.63 -7.90
N VAL A 34 13.94 -5.77 -9.12
CA VAL A 34 12.59 -6.31 -9.34
C VAL A 34 12.52 -7.79 -8.96
N TYR A 35 13.47 -8.60 -9.39
CA TYR A 35 13.51 -10.03 -9.05
C TYR A 35 13.68 -10.25 -7.55
N SER A 36 14.63 -9.54 -6.93
CA SER A 36 14.88 -9.59 -5.48
C SER A 36 13.63 -9.23 -4.69
N ARG A 37 12.92 -8.14 -5.03
CA ARG A 37 11.65 -7.79 -4.38
C ARG A 37 10.60 -8.89 -4.52
N LYS A 38 10.48 -9.53 -5.69
CA LYS A 38 9.53 -10.64 -5.89
C LYS A 38 9.88 -11.86 -5.03
N CYS A 39 11.15 -12.26 -4.97
CA CYS A 39 11.61 -13.35 -4.13
C CYS A 39 11.33 -13.08 -2.65
N ILE A 40 11.65 -11.86 -2.19
CA ILE A 40 11.45 -11.46 -0.79
C ILE A 40 9.96 -11.41 -0.45
N ASN A 41 9.11 -10.84 -1.31
CA ASN A 41 7.66 -10.84 -1.10
C ASN A 41 7.08 -12.27 -1.07
N PHE A 42 7.60 -13.18 -1.89
CA PHE A 42 7.19 -14.58 -1.85
C PHE A 42 7.58 -15.26 -0.53
N ILE A 43 8.80 -15.01 -0.04
CA ILE A 43 9.28 -15.55 1.24
C ILE A 43 8.42 -15.02 2.38
N LEU A 44 8.25 -13.69 2.44
CA LEU A 44 7.40 -13.02 3.43
C LEU A 44 6.03 -13.68 3.42
N ARG A 45 5.31 -13.64 2.29
CA ARG A 45 3.96 -14.19 2.18
C ARG A 45 3.86 -15.67 2.58
N SER A 46 4.81 -16.49 2.16
CA SER A 46 4.77 -17.93 2.42
C SER A 46 5.00 -18.25 3.89
N VAL A 47 5.75 -17.40 4.59
CA VAL A 47 6.11 -17.60 6.00
C VAL A 47 5.09 -16.91 6.92
N THR A 48 4.84 -15.62 6.77
CA THR A 48 3.89 -14.84 7.59
C THR A 48 2.44 -15.22 7.29
N GLY A 49 2.08 -15.33 6.02
CA GLY A 49 0.71 -15.56 5.59
C GLY A 49 0.22 -17.00 5.79
N LYS A 50 1.14 -17.99 5.79
CA LYS A 50 0.76 -19.41 5.88
C LYS A 50 1.22 -20.13 7.15
N MET A 51 2.33 -19.70 7.80
CA MET A 51 2.84 -20.40 8.99
C MET A 51 2.32 -19.81 10.31
N LEU A 52 1.79 -18.59 10.30
CA LEU A 52 1.26 -17.92 11.48
C LEU A 52 -0.26 -17.99 11.52
N GLY A 53 -0.82 -18.19 12.72
CA GLY A 53 -2.23 -17.95 12.96
C GLY A 53 -2.54 -16.44 13.08
N GLU A 54 -3.82 -16.07 13.02
CA GLU A 54 -4.28 -14.67 12.97
C GLU A 54 -3.71 -13.79 14.10
N LYS A 55 -3.64 -14.32 15.33
CA LYS A 55 -3.07 -13.60 16.47
C LYS A 55 -1.60 -13.23 16.23
N ALA A 56 -0.82 -14.17 15.72
CA ALA A 56 0.58 -13.98 15.41
C ALA A 56 0.80 -13.09 14.18
N GLN A 57 -0.08 -13.19 13.17
CA GLN A 57 -0.09 -12.27 12.03
C GLN A 57 -0.38 -10.83 12.46
N THR A 58 -1.24 -10.63 13.46
CA THR A 58 -1.49 -9.31 14.04
C THR A 58 -0.23 -8.75 14.71
N SER A 59 0.50 -9.57 15.48
CA SER A 59 1.81 -9.19 16.03
C SER A 59 2.84 -8.89 14.93
N ALA A 60 2.82 -9.67 13.84
CA ALA A 60 3.68 -9.45 12.68
C ALA A 60 3.38 -8.12 11.97
N CYS A 61 2.11 -7.73 11.84
CA CYS A 61 1.73 -6.41 11.33
C CYS A 61 2.30 -5.28 12.18
N LYS A 62 2.20 -5.37 13.52
CA LYS A 62 2.76 -4.36 14.42
C LYS A 62 4.26 -4.23 14.26
N GLU A 63 4.96 -5.37 14.14
CA GLU A 63 6.40 -5.39 13.92
C GLU A 63 6.78 -4.73 12.59
N LEU A 64 6.06 -5.05 11.51
CA LEU A 64 6.26 -4.41 10.20
C LEU A 64 6.03 -2.89 10.27
N ILE A 65 4.97 -2.44 10.96
CA ILE A 65 4.70 -1.01 11.17
C ILE A 65 5.88 -0.32 11.86
N LEU A 66 6.45 -0.93 12.90
CA LEU A 66 7.62 -0.39 13.61
C LEU A 66 8.86 -0.32 12.71
N ILE A 67 9.13 -1.36 11.93
CA ILE A 67 10.26 -1.40 10.99
C ILE A 67 10.10 -0.32 9.92
N ILE A 68 8.91 -0.20 9.33
CA ILE A 68 8.61 0.81 8.32
C ILE A 68 8.79 2.21 8.91
N ALA A 69 8.22 2.49 10.09
CA ALA A 69 8.35 3.77 10.77
C ALA A 69 9.81 4.13 11.07
N LYS A 70 10.61 3.14 11.49
CA LYS A 70 12.06 3.31 11.73
C LYS A 70 12.79 3.64 10.43
N GLN A 71 12.58 2.86 9.38
CA GLN A 71 13.24 3.07 8.08
C GLN A 71 12.84 4.41 7.46
N MET A 72 11.58 4.83 7.64
CA MET A 72 11.12 6.14 7.16
C MET A 72 11.85 7.31 7.82
N LYS A 73 12.28 7.17 9.08
CA LYS A 73 13.04 8.20 9.80
C LYS A 73 14.53 8.20 9.45
N SER A 74 15.07 7.06 9.00
CA SER A 74 16.50 6.93 8.71
C SER A 74 16.90 7.45 7.34
N ILE A 75 15.95 7.62 6.42
CA ILE A 75 16.26 8.13 5.08
C ILE A 75 16.18 9.67 5.09
N ASP A 76 17.33 10.32 4.90
CA ASP A 76 17.43 11.77 4.73
C ASP A 76 17.13 12.16 3.27
N PHE A 77 15.96 12.75 3.05
CA PHE A 77 15.45 13.13 1.72
C PHE A 77 15.64 14.62 1.41
N THR A 78 16.76 15.21 1.80
CA THR A 78 17.12 16.56 1.33
C THR A 78 17.13 16.62 -0.21
N PRO A 79 16.71 17.75 -0.80
CA PRO A 79 16.68 17.91 -2.26
C PRO A 79 18.06 17.81 -2.95
N GLU A 80 19.17 17.92 -2.20
CA GLU A 80 20.52 17.64 -2.71
C GLU A 80 20.78 16.13 -2.87
N ASN A 81 20.46 15.32 -1.86
CA ASN A 81 20.46 13.84 -1.91
C ASN A 81 19.38 13.27 -2.85
N ALA A 82 18.62 14.15 -3.51
CA ALA A 82 17.53 13.81 -4.40
C ALA A 82 17.89 13.84 -5.87
N LYS A 83 18.83 14.69 -6.27
CA LYS A 83 19.33 14.72 -7.65
C LYS A 83 20.33 13.61 -7.89
N ASP A 84 21.16 13.33 -6.90
CA ASP A 84 22.02 12.17 -6.89
C ASP A 84 21.19 11.01 -6.38
N SER A 85 20.92 10.02 -7.24
CA SER A 85 20.27 8.77 -6.84
C SER A 85 21.19 7.99 -5.89
N ASN A 86 21.37 8.50 -4.66
CA ASN A 86 22.31 7.90 -3.71
C ASN A 86 21.85 6.46 -3.47
N GLN A 87 22.76 5.52 -3.70
CA GLN A 87 22.44 4.10 -3.78
C GLN A 87 21.79 3.61 -2.47
N GLU A 88 22.21 4.16 -1.33
CA GLU A 88 21.66 3.89 -0.01
C GLU A 88 20.18 4.28 0.13
N THR A 89 19.77 5.40 -0.47
CA THR A 89 18.37 5.84 -0.54
C THR A 89 17.53 4.92 -1.42
N LEU A 90 18.08 4.48 -2.56
CA LEU A 90 17.43 3.53 -3.47
C LEU A 90 17.20 2.15 -2.83
N PHE A 91 18.21 1.62 -2.15
CA PHE A 91 18.11 0.32 -1.49
C PHE A 91 17.15 0.35 -0.29
N SER A 92 17.17 1.45 0.47
CA SER A 92 16.21 1.69 1.55
C SER A 92 14.76 1.76 1.05
N GLN A 93 14.53 2.24 -0.18
CA GLN A 93 13.19 2.23 -0.79
C GLN A 93 12.71 0.82 -1.12
N HIS A 94 13.59 -0.07 -1.61
CA HIS A 94 13.20 -1.45 -1.90
C HIS A 94 12.73 -2.21 -0.67
N LEU A 95 13.38 -1.98 0.47
CA LEU A 95 12.96 -2.48 1.77
C LEU A 95 11.53 -2.04 2.09
N LEU A 96 11.28 -0.73 1.98
CA LEU A 96 9.98 -0.15 2.28
C LEU A 96 8.89 -0.69 1.37
N VAL A 97 9.18 -0.93 0.09
CA VAL A 97 8.23 -1.56 -0.84
C VAL A 97 7.80 -2.94 -0.33
N CYS A 98 8.77 -3.79 0.00
CA CYS A 98 8.49 -5.16 0.44
C CYS A 98 7.72 -5.18 1.77
N ALA A 99 8.12 -4.34 2.73
CA ALA A 99 7.48 -4.27 4.03
C ALA A 99 6.04 -3.74 3.94
N LEU A 100 5.79 -2.68 3.18
CA LEU A 100 4.45 -2.11 3.00
C LEU A 100 3.53 -3.06 2.22
N GLN A 101 4.06 -3.74 1.21
CA GLN A 101 3.30 -4.75 0.46
C GLN A 101 2.87 -5.89 1.38
N GLU A 102 3.78 -6.44 2.18
CA GLU A 102 3.47 -7.53 3.09
C GLU A 102 2.49 -7.09 4.19
N LEU A 103 2.67 -5.89 4.74
CA LEU A 103 1.73 -5.34 5.71
C LEU A 103 0.31 -5.26 5.13
N GLY A 104 0.14 -4.71 3.93
CA GLY A 104 -1.18 -4.64 3.28
C GLY A 104 -1.75 -6.03 2.99
N CYS A 105 -0.89 -6.99 2.65
CA CYS A 105 -1.25 -8.38 2.40
C CYS A 105 -1.75 -9.13 3.65
N LEU A 106 -1.10 -8.95 4.80
CA LEU A 106 -1.54 -9.50 6.08
C LEU A 106 -2.82 -8.83 6.56
N THR A 107 -2.90 -7.51 6.40
CA THR A 107 -4.09 -6.71 6.73
C THR A 107 -5.32 -7.21 5.96
N LEU A 108 -5.16 -7.54 4.68
CA LEU A 108 -6.22 -8.17 3.87
C LEU A 108 -6.57 -9.58 4.36
N GLY A 109 -5.57 -10.38 4.74
CA GLY A 109 -5.79 -11.75 5.23
C GLY A 109 -6.46 -11.83 6.59
N LEU A 110 -6.23 -10.85 7.48
CA LEU A 110 -6.74 -10.81 8.85
C LEU A 110 -8.23 -10.46 8.96
N GLY A 111 -8.85 -9.94 7.90
CA GLY A 111 -10.26 -9.54 7.93
C GLY A 111 -10.57 -8.66 9.15
N THR A 112 -11.61 -8.99 9.91
CA THR A 112 -12.14 -8.18 11.03
C THR A 112 -11.13 -7.92 12.15
N THR A 113 -10.13 -8.77 12.30
CA THR A 113 -9.05 -8.61 13.28
C THR A 113 -8.20 -7.37 13.01
N THR A 114 -8.18 -6.87 11.77
CA THR A 114 -7.50 -5.64 11.34
C THR A 114 -7.99 -4.38 12.08
N GLN A 115 -9.20 -4.38 12.63
CA GLN A 115 -9.70 -3.23 13.41
C GLN A 115 -8.73 -2.83 14.53
N ASN A 116 -8.02 -3.80 15.11
CA ASN A 116 -7.03 -3.57 16.18
C ASN A 116 -5.74 -2.90 15.69
N LEU A 117 -5.55 -2.74 14.38
CA LEU A 117 -4.36 -2.19 13.73
C LEU A 117 -4.62 -0.84 13.02
N ILE A 118 -5.88 -0.37 13.00
CA ILE A 118 -6.27 0.83 12.25
C ILE A 118 -5.51 2.07 12.73
N ASN A 119 -5.42 2.28 14.04
CA ASN A 119 -4.75 3.45 14.61
C ASN A 119 -3.24 3.45 14.30
N ASP A 120 -2.58 2.30 14.48
CA ASP A 120 -1.15 2.13 14.21
C ASP A 120 -0.84 2.39 12.72
N THR A 121 -1.71 1.91 11.83
CA THR A 121 -1.57 2.13 10.38
C THR A 121 -1.87 3.58 9.99
N GLU A 122 -2.86 4.20 10.62
CA GLU A 122 -3.18 5.62 10.39
C GLU A 122 -2.04 6.54 10.82
N GLU A 123 -1.43 6.28 11.97
CA GLU A 123 -0.27 7.05 12.46
C GLU A 123 0.94 6.91 11.51
N LEU A 124 1.21 5.69 11.03
CA LEU A 124 2.24 5.44 10.02
C LEU A 124 1.98 6.26 8.74
N LEU A 125 0.74 6.27 8.23
CA LEU A 125 0.36 7.04 7.04
C LEU A 125 0.49 8.56 7.27
N ARG A 126 0.17 9.05 8.47
CA ARG A 126 0.34 10.46 8.85
C ARG A 126 1.81 10.86 8.90
N SER A 127 2.67 10.05 9.53
CA SER A 127 4.11 10.32 9.57
C SER A 127 4.75 10.30 8.17
N ALA A 128 4.26 9.44 7.27
CA ALA A 128 4.69 9.38 5.88
C ALA A 128 4.30 10.63 5.07
N SER A 129 3.31 11.42 5.52
CA SER A 129 2.84 12.60 4.80
C SER A 129 3.83 13.75 4.71
N GLN A 130 4.83 13.75 5.58
CA GLN A 130 5.90 14.75 5.59
C GLN A 130 6.99 14.46 4.54
N ASN A 131 6.86 13.36 3.77
CA ASN A 131 7.91 12.86 2.89
C ASN A 131 7.40 12.60 1.46
N SER A 132 7.74 13.50 0.53
CA SER A 132 7.24 13.46 -0.85
C SER A 132 7.57 12.17 -1.60
N ARG A 133 8.72 11.54 -1.32
CA ARG A 133 9.20 10.34 -2.02
C ARG A 133 8.59 9.04 -1.54
N MET A 134 8.06 9.03 -0.33
CA MET A 134 7.26 7.92 0.20
C MET A 134 5.80 7.97 -0.25
N SER A 135 5.41 9.01 -1.02
CA SER A 135 4.03 9.20 -1.44
C SER A 135 3.48 8.00 -2.23
N LEU A 136 4.31 7.32 -3.02
CA LEU A 136 3.90 6.13 -3.78
C LEU A 136 3.53 4.98 -2.84
N HIS A 137 4.45 4.56 -1.99
CA HIS A 137 4.23 3.41 -1.11
C HIS A 137 3.20 3.70 -0.01
N ARG A 138 3.08 4.96 0.43
CA ARG A 138 1.99 5.43 1.29
C ARG A 138 0.64 5.27 0.60
N THR A 139 0.56 5.70 -0.66
CA THR A 139 -0.66 5.55 -1.47
C THR A 139 -1.02 4.07 -1.58
N GLN A 140 -0.05 3.20 -1.90
CA GLN A 140 -0.25 1.74 -1.95
C GLN A 140 -0.81 1.17 -0.64
N ALA A 141 -0.12 1.41 0.48
CA ALA A 141 -0.52 0.87 1.78
C ALA A 141 -1.87 1.41 2.25
N GLY A 142 -2.13 2.70 2.03
CA GLY A 142 -3.42 3.33 2.33
C GLY A 142 -4.57 2.65 1.59
N TRP A 143 -4.41 2.41 0.28
CA TRP A 143 -5.43 1.72 -0.51
C TRP A 143 -5.60 0.24 -0.11
N LEU A 144 -4.52 -0.46 0.20
CA LEU A 144 -4.59 -1.85 0.69
C LEU A 144 -5.34 -1.93 2.03
N LEU A 145 -5.09 -1.01 2.96
CA LEU A 145 -5.81 -0.94 4.23
C LEU A 145 -7.31 -0.69 4.00
N ILE A 146 -7.65 0.28 3.15
CA ILE A 146 -9.06 0.56 2.83
C ILE A 146 -9.71 -0.67 2.18
N GLY A 147 -9.00 -1.37 1.30
CA GLY A 147 -9.46 -2.64 0.71
C GLY A 147 -9.73 -3.70 1.77
N ALA A 148 -8.85 -3.85 2.74
CA ALA A 148 -9.05 -4.76 3.88
C ALA A 148 -10.28 -4.38 4.71
N ILE A 149 -10.52 -3.08 4.94
CA ILE A 149 -11.73 -2.61 5.61
C ILE A 149 -12.99 -3.04 4.85
N MET A 150 -12.95 -3.14 3.52
CA MET A 150 -14.12 -3.59 2.75
C MET A 150 -14.47 -5.05 3.05
N THR A 151 -13.46 -5.90 3.32
CA THR A 151 -13.67 -7.32 3.66
C THR A 151 -14.38 -7.54 5.00
N LEU A 152 -14.50 -6.48 5.81
CA LEU A 152 -15.21 -6.53 7.10
C LEU A 152 -16.73 -6.51 6.95
N GLY A 153 -17.21 -6.25 5.72
CA GLY A 153 -18.61 -6.24 5.39
C GLY A 153 -19.35 -4.97 5.81
N SER A 154 -20.63 -4.97 5.47
CA SER A 154 -21.50 -3.79 5.49
C SER A 154 -21.66 -3.10 6.84
N PRO A 155 -21.68 -3.78 8.00
CA PRO A 155 -21.78 -3.10 9.30
C PRO A 155 -20.65 -2.09 9.55
N VAL A 156 -19.44 -2.39 9.09
CA VAL A 156 -18.28 -1.52 9.26
C VAL A 156 -18.22 -0.48 8.14
N VAL A 157 -18.44 -0.90 6.90
CA VAL A 157 -18.28 -0.06 5.72
C VAL A 157 -19.36 1.01 5.59
N LYS A 158 -20.60 0.73 6.04
CA LYS A 158 -21.74 1.65 5.90
C LYS A 158 -21.45 3.06 6.45
N ASN A 159 -20.79 3.15 7.59
CA ASN A 159 -20.46 4.43 8.23
C ASN A 159 -19.29 5.16 7.53
N LEU A 160 -18.46 4.43 6.78
CA LEU A 160 -17.32 4.96 6.04
C LEU A 160 -17.68 5.34 4.59
N LEU A 161 -18.78 4.80 4.07
CA LEU A 161 -19.18 4.89 2.66
C LEU A 161 -19.20 6.33 2.11
N PRO A 162 -19.70 7.36 2.80
CA PRO A 162 -19.65 8.73 2.28
C PRO A 162 -18.22 9.24 2.05
N ARG A 163 -17.29 8.89 2.95
CA ARG A 163 -15.87 9.26 2.83
C ARG A 163 -15.18 8.49 1.71
N LEU A 164 -15.53 7.21 1.56
CA LEU A 164 -14.98 6.34 0.51
C LEU A 164 -15.41 6.81 -0.89
N LEU A 165 -16.69 7.12 -1.08
CA LEU A 165 -17.20 7.65 -2.36
C LEU A 165 -16.49 8.95 -2.76
N LEU A 166 -16.20 9.82 -1.80
CA LEU A 166 -15.45 11.05 -2.05
C LEU A 166 -14.00 10.75 -2.45
N LEU A 167 -13.34 9.85 -1.73
CA LEU A 167 -11.95 9.45 -1.98
C LEU A 167 -11.80 8.84 -3.38
N TRP A 168 -12.70 7.91 -3.71
CA TRP A 168 -12.81 7.29 -5.02
C TRP A 168 -13.01 8.33 -6.12
N ARG A 169 -14.01 9.20 -5.98
CA ARG A 169 -14.29 10.26 -6.96
C ARG A 169 -13.09 11.18 -7.18
N ASN A 170 -12.37 11.53 -6.12
CA ASN A 170 -11.23 12.44 -6.20
C ASN A 170 -9.95 11.78 -6.75
N SER A 171 -9.93 10.45 -6.90
CA SER A 171 -8.78 9.74 -7.48
C SER A 171 -8.74 9.87 -9.02
N PHE A 172 -9.86 10.27 -9.64
CA PHE A 172 -10.01 10.35 -11.09
C PHE A 172 -10.29 11.77 -11.56
N PRO A 173 -9.85 12.14 -12.78
CA PRO A 173 -10.20 13.42 -13.37
C PRO A 173 -11.71 13.46 -13.61
N LYS A 174 -12.33 14.60 -13.26
CA LYS A 174 -13.79 14.78 -13.36
C LYS A 174 -14.21 15.18 -14.76
N THR A 175 -13.31 15.83 -15.49
CA THR A 175 -13.54 16.30 -16.85
C THR A 175 -12.33 16.00 -17.73
N THR A 176 -12.55 15.98 -19.05
CA THR A 176 -11.45 15.89 -20.03
C THR A 176 -10.45 17.03 -19.83
N LYS A 177 -10.90 18.22 -19.45
CA LYS A 177 -10.03 19.38 -19.20
C LYS A 177 -9.12 19.14 -17.98
N ASP A 178 -9.64 18.51 -16.93
CA ASP A 178 -8.84 18.14 -15.76
C ASP A 178 -7.75 17.15 -16.15
N LEU A 179 -8.09 16.13 -16.94
CA LEU A 179 -7.13 15.14 -17.44
C LEU A 179 -6.01 15.78 -18.27
N GLU A 180 -6.34 16.67 -19.21
CA GLU A 180 -5.34 17.39 -20.00
C GLU A 180 -4.46 18.29 -19.12
N SER A 181 -5.05 18.93 -18.10
CA SER A 181 -4.30 19.77 -17.17
C SER A 181 -3.35 18.97 -16.27
N GLU A 182 -3.73 17.75 -15.89
CA GLU A 182 -2.85 16.82 -15.19
C GLU A 182 -1.71 16.38 -16.11
N LYS A 183 -2.01 15.97 -17.36
CA LYS A 183 -1.02 15.58 -18.42
C LYS A 183 0.12 16.60 -18.54
N ALA A 184 -0.21 17.89 -18.40
CA ALA A 184 0.75 18.99 -18.58
C ALA A 184 1.60 19.37 -17.34
N ARG A 185 1.33 18.83 -16.13
CA ARG A 185 1.87 19.39 -14.87
C ARG A 185 2.72 18.44 -14.01
N GLY A 186 2.71 17.14 -14.28
CA GLY A 186 3.39 16.14 -13.44
C GLY A 186 4.71 15.66 -14.01
N ASP A 187 5.72 15.51 -13.14
CA ASP A 187 6.89 14.67 -13.44
C ASP A 187 6.54 13.17 -13.37
N SER A 188 7.47 12.31 -13.81
CA SER A 188 7.24 10.85 -13.85
C SER A 188 6.84 10.27 -12.48
N PHE A 189 7.40 10.80 -11.40
CA PHE A 189 7.09 10.34 -10.05
C PHE A 189 5.68 10.75 -9.61
N THR A 190 5.28 11.99 -9.86
CA THR A 190 3.91 12.48 -9.59
C THR A 190 2.88 11.66 -10.37
N TRP A 191 3.19 11.30 -11.61
CA TRP A 191 2.38 10.38 -12.41
C TRP A 191 2.28 8.99 -11.80
N GLN A 192 3.39 8.43 -11.34
CA GLN A 192 3.41 7.11 -10.73
C GLN A 192 2.51 7.05 -9.48
N VAL A 193 2.62 8.04 -8.59
CA VAL A 193 1.75 8.16 -7.40
C VAL A 193 0.28 8.30 -7.79
N THR A 194 -0.01 9.12 -8.80
CA THR A 194 -1.39 9.37 -9.27
C THR A 194 -2.02 8.11 -9.85
N LEU A 195 -1.28 7.38 -10.69
CA LEU A 195 -1.75 6.12 -11.29
C LEU A 195 -1.94 5.03 -10.24
N GLU A 196 -1.05 4.95 -9.26
CA GLU A 196 -1.21 4.06 -8.12
C GLU A 196 -2.45 4.41 -7.28
N GLY A 197 -2.71 5.70 -7.11
CA GLY A 197 -3.93 6.19 -6.46
C GLY A 197 -5.19 5.69 -7.16
N ARG A 198 -5.20 5.72 -8.50
CA ARG A 198 -6.30 5.25 -9.34
C ARG A 198 -6.47 3.73 -9.27
N ALA A 199 -5.38 2.99 -9.40
CA ALA A 199 -5.38 1.53 -9.29
C ALA A 199 -5.91 1.08 -7.91
N GLY A 200 -5.44 1.73 -6.84
CA GLY A 200 -5.91 1.48 -5.49
C GLY A 200 -7.41 1.77 -5.32
N ALA A 201 -7.91 2.89 -5.84
CA ALA A 201 -9.33 3.22 -5.82
C ALA A 201 -10.19 2.15 -6.52
N LEU A 202 -9.78 1.70 -7.72
CA LEU A 202 -10.48 0.62 -8.44
C LEU A 202 -10.46 -0.69 -7.67
N SER A 203 -9.32 -1.05 -7.07
CA SER A 203 -9.20 -2.26 -6.25
C SER A 203 -10.14 -2.22 -5.04
N VAL A 204 -10.26 -1.07 -4.38
CA VAL A 204 -11.18 -0.89 -3.25
C VAL A 204 -12.63 -0.95 -3.70
N MET A 205 -12.99 -0.32 -4.83
CA MET A 205 -14.35 -0.41 -5.38
C MET A 205 -14.72 -1.87 -5.68
N HIS A 206 -13.81 -2.63 -6.28
CA HIS A 206 -14.01 -4.06 -6.54
C HIS A 206 -14.24 -4.83 -5.22
N SER A 207 -13.40 -4.61 -4.22
CA SER A 207 -13.55 -5.24 -2.91
C SER A 207 -14.88 -4.85 -2.22
N PHE A 208 -15.32 -3.61 -2.37
CA PHE A 208 -16.62 -3.14 -1.86
C PHE A 208 -17.78 -3.88 -2.54
N LEU A 209 -17.77 -3.97 -3.86
CA LEU A 209 -18.82 -4.67 -4.62
C LEU A 209 -18.90 -6.17 -4.27
N GLN A 210 -17.76 -6.79 -3.96
CA GLN A 210 -17.70 -8.20 -3.56
C GLN A 210 -18.20 -8.44 -2.13
N ASN A 211 -17.85 -7.57 -1.18
CA ASN A 211 -18.05 -7.84 0.26
C ASN A 211 -19.20 -7.04 0.90
N CYS A 212 -19.78 -6.06 0.19
CA CYS A 212 -20.80 -5.15 0.72
C CYS A 212 -21.96 -4.95 -0.28
N ASN A 213 -22.36 -6.02 -0.97
CA ASN A 213 -23.38 -5.96 -2.04
C ASN A 213 -24.73 -5.40 -1.58
N ASP A 214 -25.12 -5.59 -0.32
CA ASP A 214 -26.33 -5.06 0.30
C ASP A 214 -26.33 -3.52 0.43
N LEU A 215 -25.15 -2.88 0.37
CA LEU A 215 -25.02 -1.42 0.36
C LEU A 215 -25.08 -0.81 -1.05
N VAL A 216 -25.10 -1.63 -2.10
CA VAL A 216 -25.03 -1.18 -3.50
C VAL A 216 -26.42 -0.81 -4.01
N THR A 217 -26.81 0.44 -3.81
CA THR A 217 -28.06 1.00 -4.36
C THR A 217 -27.82 1.66 -5.73
N ASP A 218 -28.89 1.98 -6.46
CA ASP A 218 -28.78 2.71 -7.75
C ASP A 218 -28.03 4.03 -7.66
N ASP A 219 -28.16 4.75 -6.53
CA ASP A 219 -27.40 5.97 -6.27
C ASP A 219 -25.90 5.70 -6.11
N ILE A 220 -25.54 4.63 -5.39
CA ILE A 220 -24.15 4.20 -5.22
C ILE A 220 -23.57 3.73 -6.55
N ILE A 221 -24.32 2.97 -7.35
CA ILE A 221 -23.92 2.53 -8.69
C ILE A 221 -23.55 3.74 -9.54
N LYS A 222 -24.43 4.76 -9.61
CA LYS A 222 -24.15 6.00 -10.38
C LYS A 222 -22.86 6.69 -9.91
N LYS A 223 -22.61 6.73 -8.60
CA LYS A 223 -21.41 7.36 -8.02
C LYS A 223 -20.12 6.57 -8.29
N ILE A 224 -20.19 5.24 -8.39
CA ILE A 224 -19.05 4.38 -8.74
C ILE A 224 -18.80 4.35 -10.25
N PHE A 225 -19.86 4.45 -11.07
CA PHE A 225 -19.77 4.36 -12.52
C PHE A 225 -18.92 5.48 -13.12
N SER A 226 -19.10 6.74 -12.68
CA SER A 226 -18.34 7.89 -13.20
C SER A 226 -16.81 7.74 -13.05
N PRO A 227 -16.26 7.36 -11.89
CA PRO A 227 -14.85 7.00 -11.75
C PRO A 227 -14.37 5.89 -12.71
N ILE A 228 -15.17 4.86 -12.93
CA ILE A 228 -14.82 3.73 -13.81
C ILE A 228 -14.76 4.19 -15.27
N GLU A 229 -15.75 4.97 -15.72
CA GLU A 229 -15.73 5.57 -17.07
C GLU A 229 -14.50 6.46 -17.27
N SER A 230 -14.15 7.26 -16.26
CA SER A 230 -12.95 8.10 -16.28
C SER A 230 -11.67 7.26 -16.40
N ALA A 231 -11.58 6.15 -15.66
CA ALA A 231 -10.46 5.21 -15.75
C ALA A 231 -10.33 4.60 -17.16
N LEU A 232 -11.45 4.19 -17.77
CA LEU A 232 -11.48 3.65 -19.13
C LEU A 232 -11.10 4.70 -20.17
N ALA A 233 -11.58 5.93 -20.03
CA ALA A 233 -11.27 7.03 -20.95
C ALA A 233 -9.77 7.34 -21.03
N MET A 234 -9.03 7.10 -19.94
CA MET A 234 -7.58 7.27 -19.90
C MET A 234 -6.79 6.20 -20.67
N LEU A 235 -7.39 5.03 -20.95
CA LEU A 235 -6.73 3.97 -21.72
C LEU A 235 -6.76 4.27 -23.23
N VAL A 236 -7.70 5.11 -23.66
CA VAL A 236 -8.00 5.38 -25.07
C VAL A 236 -7.50 6.76 -25.52
N LYS A 237 -6.97 7.59 -24.60
CA LYS A 237 -6.53 8.98 -24.85
C LYS A 237 -5.16 9.29 -24.26
#